data_AF-A0A821TYB6-F1
#
_entry.id   AF-A0A821TYB6-F1
#
_cell.length_a   1.000
_cell.length_b   1.000
_cell.length_c   1.000
_cell.angle_alpha   90.00
_cell.angle_beta   90.00
_cell.angle_gamma   90.00
#
_symmetry.space_group_name_H-M   'P 1'
#
loop_
_entity.id
_entity.type
_entity.pdbx_description
1 polymer ?
#
loop_
_entity_poly.entity_id
_entity_poly.type
_entity_poly.pdbx_seq_one_letter_code
_entity_poly.pdbx_strand_id
1 'polypeptide(L)' 'MAANIPGSCIKCGKTGGVLFCNGCQKTLCFKHVNEHRNELEKQLEDLISEENEFENDLGK' A
#
# COMPACT_ATOMS: atom_id res chain seq x y z
N MET A 1 24.39 2.42 4.91
CA MET A 1 23.03 2.98 4.69
C MET A 1 22.62 2.55 3.28
N ALA A 2 21.62 1.67 3.14
CA ALA A 2 21.20 1.21 1.81
C ALA A 2 20.55 2.39 1.07
N ALA A 3 21.23 2.88 0.03
CA ALA A 3 20.70 3.97 -0.79
C ALA A 3 19.43 3.47 -1.49
N ASN A 4 18.28 4.05 -1.14
CA ASN A 4 17.07 3.96 -1.95
C ASN A 4 17.39 4.58 -3.31
N ILE A 5 17.65 3.74 -4.31
CA ILE A 5 17.87 4.22 -5.68
C ILE A 5 16.49 4.65 -6.22
N PRO A 6 16.31 5.93 -6.60
CA PRO A 6 15.06 6.38 -7.20
C PRO A 6 14.78 5.54 -8.45
N GLY A 7 13.57 4.97 -8.53
CA GLY A 7 13.20 4.02 -9.59
C GLY A 7 13.47 2.55 -9.26
N SER A 8 13.74 2.20 -8.00
CA SER A 8 13.80 0.81 -7.54
C SER A 8 12.56 0.41 -6.73
N CYS A 9 12.21 -0.87 -6.77
CA CYS A 9 11.14 -1.41 -5.95
C CYS A 9 11.48 -1.26 -4.46
N ILE A 10 10.63 -0.58 -3.69
CA ILE A 10 10.85 -0.31 -2.27
C ILE A 10 10.96 -1.58 -1.40
N LYS A 11 10.37 -2.71 -1.83
CA LYS A 11 10.45 -3.99 -1.10
C LYS A 11 11.69 -4.81 -1.39
N CYS A 12 12.23 -4.78 -2.62
CA CYS A 12 13.31 -5.68 -3.03
C CYS A 12 14.47 -5.03 -3.78
N GLY A 13 14.46 -3.72 -4.00
CA GLY A 13 15.51 -2.99 -4.70
C GLY A 13 15.61 -3.22 -6.21
N LYS A 14 14.66 -3.97 -6.82
CA LYS A 14 14.68 -4.24 -8.26
C LYS A 14 14.40 -2.96 -9.05
N THR A 15 15.26 -2.63 -10.02
CA THR A 15 15.17 -1.41 -10.85
C THR A 15 14.47 -1.62 -12.20
N GLY A 16 14.36 -2.86 -12.68
CA GLY A 16 13.69 -3.20 -13.94
C GLY A 16 12.24 -3.69 -13.76
N GLY A 17 11.33 -3.23 -14.63
CA GLY A 17 9.92 -3.63 -14.58
C GLY A 17 9.24 -3.14 -13.30
N VAL A 18 9.41 -1.85 -13.02
CA VAL A 18 8.82 -1.17 -11.87
C VAL A 18 7.71 -0.23 -12.30
N LEU A 19 6.77 -0.02 -11.39
CA LEU A 19 5.62 0.84 -11.51
C LEU A 19 5.64 1.83 -10.36
N PHE A 20 5.25 3.06 -10.64
CA PHE A 20 5.09 4.09 -9.63
C PHE A 20 3.63 4.16 -9.19
N CYS A 21 3.37 3.99 -7.90
CA CYS A 21 2.05 4.19 -7.32
C CYS A 21 1.89 5.68 -7.00
N ASN A 22 1.06 6.41 -7.76
CA ASN A 22 0.84 7.84 -7.54
C ASN A 22 0.19 8.15 -6.19
N GLY A 23 -0.72 7.31 -5.69
CA GLY A 23 -1.37 7.53 -4.40
C GLY A 23 -0.40 7.38 -3.22
N CYS A 24 0.47 6.37 -3.26
CA CYS A 24 1.41 6.08 -2.17
C CYS A 24 2.79 6.73 -2.36
N GLN A 25 3.07 7.31 -3.52
CA GLN A 25 4.37 7.84 -3.94
C GLN A 25 5.52 6.82 -3.77
N LYS A 26 5.24 5.54 -4.05
CA LYS A 26 6.19 4.42 -3.91
C LYS A 26 6.40 3.70 -5.24
N THR A 27 7.63 3.28 -5.49
CA THR A 27 7.98 2.46 -6.65
C THR A 27 7.98 0.98 -6.28
N LEU A 28 7.33 0.14 -7.08
CA LEU A 28 7.14 -1.29 -6.82
C LEU A 28 7.36 -2.09 -8.10
N CYS A 29 7.96 -3.27 -8.04
CA CYS A 29 8.05 -4.15 -9.20
C CYS A 29 6.74 -4.91 -9.42
N PHE A 30 6.54 -5.47 -10.62
CA PHE A 30 5.34 -6.27 -10.95
C PHE A 30 5.04 -7.42 -9.96
N LYS A 31 6.04 -7.95 -9.26
CA LYS A 31 5.83 -8.96 -8.23
C LYS A 31 5.22 -8.39 -6.94
N HIS A 32 5.65 -7.20 -6.53
CA HIS A 32 5.22 -6.56 -5.28
C HIS A 32 4.08 -5.56 -5.46
N VAL A 33 3.71 -5.19 -6.69
CA VAL A 33 2.55 -4.33 -6.94
C VAL A 33 1.25 -5.00 -6.51
N ASN A 34 1.14 -6.33 -6.66
CA ASN A 34 -0.05 -7.07 -6.25
C ASN A 34 -0.15 -7.16 -4.73
N GLU A 35 0.97 -7.42 -4.05
CA GLU A 35 1.05 -7.38 -2.59
C GLU A 35 0.70 -5.99 -2.06
N HIS A 36 1.24 -4.94 -2.68
CA HIS A 36 0.91 -3.56 -2.31
C HIS A 36 -0.58 -3.24 -2.46
N ARG A 37 -1.23 -3.74 -3.53
CA ARG A 37 -2.68 -3.58 -3.72
C ARG A 37 -3.47 -4.30 -2.63
N ASN A 38 -3.10 -5.53 -2.31
CA ASN A 38 -3.76 -6.29 -1.26
C ASN A 38 -3.60 -5.62 0.12
N GLU A 39 -2.42 -5.06 0.41
CA GLU A 39 -2.20 -4.26 1.62
C GLU A 39 -3.11 -3.02 1.65
N LEU A 40 -3.33 -2.36 0.52
CA LEU A 40 -4.24 -1.20 0.42
C LEU A 40 -5.70 -1.60 0.59
N GLU A 41 -6.13 -2.71 0.00
CA GLU A 41 -7.49 -3.26 0.18
C GLU A 41 -7.74 -3.57 1.65
N LYS A 42 -6.80 -4.25 2.31
CA LYS A 42 -6.90 -4.56 3.73
C LYS A 42 -6.98 -3.29 4.61
N GLN A 43 -6.19 -2.26 4.29
CA GLN A 43 -6.27 -0.97 5.00
C GLN A 43 -7.63 -0.30 4.81
N LEU A 44 -8.22 -0.40 3.61
CA LEU A 44 -9.54 0.15 3.35
C LEU A 44 -10.63 -0.62 4.10
N GLU A 45 -10.57 -1.95 4.10
CA GLU A 45 -11.52 -2.79 4.85
C GLU A 45 -11.45 -2.53 6.36
N ASP A 46 -10.25 -2.32 6.91
CA ASP A 46 -10.01 -1.97 8.31
C ASP A 46 -10.70 -0.64 8.64
N LEU A 47 -10.47 0.41 7.84
CA LEU A 47 -11.11 1.72 8.01
C LEU A 47 -12.64 1.65 7.93
N ILE A 48 -13.19 0.84 7.01
CA ILE A 48 -14.64 0.65 6.89
C ILE A 48 -15.20 -0.09 8.11
N SER A 49 -14.48 -1.09 8.60
CA SER A 49 -14.87 -1.82 9.82
C SER A 49 -14.88 -0.88 11.03
N GLU A 50 -13.83 -0.09 11.19
CA GLU A 50 -13.71 0.91 12.26
C GLU A 50 -14.86 1.94 12.20
N GLU A 51 -15.20 2.43 11.01
CA GLU A 51 -16.33 3.34 10.81
C GLU A 51 -17.65 2.70 11.23
N ASN A 52 -17.92 1.47 10.78
CA ASN A 52 -19.14 0.75 11.12
C ASN A 52 -19.25 0.48 12.64
N GLU A 53 -18.13 0.19 13.31
CA GLU A 53 -18.09 0.06 14.77
C GLU A 53 -18.40 1.39 15.47
N PHE A 54 -17.88 2.50 14.95
CA PHE A 54 -18.15 3.85 15.48
C PHE A 54 -19.61 4.28 15.31
N GLU A 55 -20.22 4.00 14.15
CA GLU A 55 -21.64 4.30 13.92
C GLU A 55 -22.55 3.42 14.77
N ASN A 56 -22.16 2.17 15.07
CA ASN A 56 -22.90 1.30 15.96
C ASN A 56 -22.87 1.79 17.42
N ASP A 57 -21.73 2.34 17.86
CA ASP A 57 -21.55 2.85 19.23
C ASP A 57 -22.28 4.19 19.47
N LEU A 58 -22.31 5.09 18.47
CA LEU A 58 -23.01 6.38 18.55
C LEU A 58 -24.53 6.30 18.32
N GLY A 59 -25.05 5.13 17.93
CA GLY A 59 -26.47 4.86 17.70
C GLY A 59 -27.28 4.47 18.94
N LYS A 60 -26.78 4.69 20.16
CA LYS A 60 -27.46 4.34 21.42
C LYS A 60 -27.85 5.53 22.29
#